data_AF-A0A6J1P745-F1
#
_entry.id   AF-A0A6J1P745-F1
#
_cell.length_a   1.000
_cell.length_b   1.000
_cell.length_c   1.000
_cell.angle_alpha   90.00
_cell.angle_beta   90.00
_cell.angle_gamma   90.00
#
_symmetry.space_group_name_H-M   'P 1'
#
loop_
_entity.id
_entity.type
_entity.pdbx_description
1 polymer ?
#
loop_
_entity_poly.entity_id
_entity_poly.type
_entity_poly.pdbx_seq_one_letter_code
_entity_poly.pdbx_strand_id
1 'polypeptide(L)'
;MDQVLGDERVARGFRVKFPEDVLQDNLAGQLWFGAECLAAGSSIMNREEESAAMRPLAKALTRSLETVRSLLREQCLRPRGLALQDHDDMLHESLRIFDRLFAEFELCYVSAMVNVKTPHEFEAQQLICVLFSESLRRALKQNLLTQEQVDSYDPALMFAVPRLAIVSGLLIYSSGPLSIDKMPEMSDMFRPFRTLLHKIRSLLWTLDRRELLALERFLCSNEDVSNLAAFEIPGEKMIRISKKILES
;
A
#
# COMPACT_ATOMS: atom_id res chain seq x y z
N MET A 1 6.95 25.80 8.89
CA MET A 1 5.88 25.20 8.07
C MET A 1 4.86 24.51 8.95
N ASP A 2 5.21 23.45 9.69
CA ASP A 2 4.23 22.73 10.53
C ASP A 2 3.56 23.62 11.58
N GLN A 3 4.31 24.53 12.22
CA GLN A 3 3.77 25.48 13.20
C GLN A 3 2.97 26.64 12.58
N VAL A 4 3.16 26.92 11.28
CA VAL A 4 2.58 28.09 10.60
C VAL A 4 1.30 27.70 9.86
N LEU A 5 1.31 26.55 9.18
CA LEU A 5 0.19 26.07 8.39
C LEU A 5 -0.73 25.13 9.18
N GLY A 6 -0.23 24.45 10.22
CA GLY A 6 -1.02 23.51 11.02
C GLY A 6 -1.81 22.52 10.16
N ASP A 7 -3.15 22.59 10.27
CA ASP A 7 -4.11 21.74 9.55
C ASP A 7 -4.29 22.11 8.07
N GLU A 8 -3.85 23.28 7.62
CA GLU A 8 -3.91 23.69 6.21
C GLU A 8 -2.80 23.09 5.35
N ARG A 9 -1.83 22.41 5.98
CA ARG A 9 -0.75 21.73 5.29
C ARG A 9 -1.31 20.58 4.45
N VAL A 10 -0.80 20.44 3.24
CA VAL A 10 -1.19 19.34 2.35
C VAL A 10 -0.76 18.01 2.95
N ALA A 11 -1.74 17.12 3.12
CA ALA A 11 -1.51 15.78 3.64
C ALA A 11 -0.64 14.97 2.68
N ARG A 12 0.53 14.51 3.16
CA ARG A 12 1.46 13.66 2.40
C ARG A 12 1.14 12.17 2.54
N GLY A 13 -0.14 11.81 2.66
CA GLY A 13 -0.60 10.43 2.83
C GLY A 13 -0.19 9.50 1.67
N PHE A 14 0.12 10.06 0.50
CA PHE A 14 0.68 9.33 -0.63
C PHE A 14 2.03 8.68 -0.34
N ARG A 15 2.81 9.18 0.65
CA ARG A 15 4.12 8.61 1.02
C ARG A 15 4.04 7.16 1.47
N VAL A 16 2.90 6.73 1.98
CA VAL A 16 2.69 5.33 2.38
C VAL A 16 2.78 4.37 1.19
N LYS A 17 2.69 4.89 -0.05
CA LYS A 17 2.84 4.14 -1.30
C LYS A 17 4.28 4.07 -1.78
N PHE A 18 5.18 4.87 -1.20
CA PHE A 18 6.58 4.89 -1.59
C PHE A 18 7.32 3.73 -0.92
N PRO A 19 8.30 3.11 -1.61
CA PRO A 19 9.18 2.15 -0.96
C PRO A 19 9.92 2.80 0.21
N GLU A 20 10.16 2.02 1.28
CA GLU A 20 10.85 2.51 2.48
C GLU A 20 12.25 3.06 2.16
N ASP A 21 12.94 2.47 1.17
CA ASP A 21 14.27 2.89 0.72
C ASP A 21 14.30 4.32 0.15
N VAL A 22 13.16 4.86 -0.30
CA VAL A 22 13.04 6.23 -0.82
C VAL A 22 12.85 7.24 0.31
N LEU A 23 12.23 6.83 1.41
CA LEU A 23 11.88 7.69 2.56
C LEU A 23 13.07 7.94 3.49
N GLN A 24 14.26 8.19 2.92
CA GLN A 24 15.45 8.56 3.68
C GLN A 24 15.41 10.02 4.14
N ASP A 25 16.15 10.35 5.20
CA ASP A 25 16.20 11.70 5.79
C ASP A 25 16.62 12.80 4.80
N ASN A 26 17.30 12.46 3.70
CA ASN A 26 17.77 13.41 2.68
C ASN A 26 16.83 13.54 1.46
N LEU A 27 15.64 12.92 1.48
CA LEU A 27 14.70 12.98 0.35
C LEU A 27 14.35 14.42 -0.02
N ALA A 28 14.13 15.30 0.97
CA ALA A 28 13.80 16.69 0.72
C ALA A 28 14.90 17.44 -0.05
N GLY A 29 16.18 17.17 0.26
CA GLY A 29 17.32 17.76 -0.45
C GLY A 29 17.43 17.24 -1.87
N GLN A 30 17.21 15.94 -2.08
CA GLN A 30 17.21 15.31 -3.40
C GLN A 30 16.07 15.83 -4.29
N LEU A 31 14.87 15.99 -3.73
CA LEU A 31 13.71 16.57 -4.43
C LEU A 31 14.00 18.00 -4.87
N TRP A 32 14.62 18.80 -4.00
CA TRP A 32 14.97 20.18 -4.33
C TRP A 32 15.99 20.23 -5.48
N PHE A 33 17.07 19.45 -5.39
CA PHE A 33 18.06 19.35 -6.46
C PHE A 33 17.41 18.89 -7.78
N GLY A 34 16.54 17.87 -7.74
CA GLY A 34 15.78 17.41 -8.89
C GLY A 34 14.90 18.49 -9.50
N ALA A 35 14.21 19.29 -8.67
CA ALA A 35 13.39 20.41 -9.13
C ALA A 35 14.22 21.49 -9.83
N GLU A 36 15.39 21.86 -9.30
CA GLU A 36 16.28 22.83 -9.93
C GLU A 36 16.80 22.32 -11.28
N CYS A 37 17.26 21.06 -11.35
CA CYS A 37 17.72 20.46 -12.60
C CYS A 37 16.60 20.41 -13.66
N LEU A 38 15.39 19.97 -13.29
CA LEU A 38 14.24 19.94 -14.19
C LEU A 38 13.85 21.35 -14.63
N ALA A 39 13.82 22.32 -13.72
CA ALA A 39 13.52 23.72 -14.05
C ALA A 39 14.55 24.32 -15.03
N ALA A 40 15.83 23.93 -14.92
CA ALA A 40 16.92 24.29 -15.81
C ALA A 40 16.88 23.58 -17.18
N GLY A 41 15.98 22.59 -17.35
CA GLY A 41 15.80 21.88 -18.61
C GLY A 41 16.50 20.52 -18.70
N SER A 42 17.14 20.06 -17.62
CA SER A 42 17.64 18.68 -17.55
C SER A 42 16.48 17.68 -17.60
N SER A 43 16.80 16.42 -17.89
CA SER A 43 15.82 15.32 -17.93
C SER A 43 16.32 14.15 -17.11
N ILE A 44 15.40 13.41 -16.52
CA ILE A 44 15.67 12.13 -15.88
C ILE A 44 15.95 11.12 -17.00
N MET A 45 17.03 10.36 -16.85
CA MET A 45 17.48 9.38 -17.84
C MET A 45 16.38 8.33 -18.10
N ASN A 46 16.06 8.07 -19.37
CA ASN A 46 15.02 7.13 -19.80
C ASN A 46 13.59 7.51 -19.37
N ARG A 47 13.38 8.78 -18.96
CA ARG A 47 12.11 9.31 -18.43
C ARG A 47 11.86 10.72 -18.98
N GLU A 48 12.14 10.91 -20.27
CA GLU A 48 12.12 12.23 -20.93
C GLU A 48 10.71 12.81 -21.04
N GLU A 49 9.70 11.97 -21.27
CA GLU A 49 8.29 12.37 -21.33
C GLU A 49 7.77 12.83 -19.96
N GLU A 50 8.01 12.05 -18.90
CA GLU A 50 7.61 12.46 -17.54
C GLU A 50 8.38 13.72 -17.12
N SER A 51 9.67 13.81 -17.46
CA SER A 51 10.48 15.01 -17.23
C SER A 51 9.85 16.22 -17.91
N ALA A 52 9.45 16.11 -19.18
CA ALA A 52 8.81 17.19 -19.92
C ALA A 52 7.49 17.63 -19.28
N ALA A 53 6.67 16.68 -18.81
CA ALA A 53 5.43 16.94 -18.10
C ALA A 53 5.64 17.61 -16.73
N MET A 54 6.72 17.27 -16.01
CA MET A 54 7.04 17.83 -14.69
C MET A 54 7.75 19.20 -14.74
N ARG A 55 8.37 19.59 -15.85
CA ARG A 55 9.10 20.87 -15.98
C ARG A 55 8.27 22.11 -15.60
N PRO A 56 7.00 22.27 -16.01
CA PRO A 56 6.18 23.41 -15.59
C PRO A 56 6.00 23.46 -14.08
N LEU A 57 5.78 22.31 -13.45
CA LEU A 57 5.62 22.18 -12.00
C LEU A 57 6.92 22.51 -11.27
N ALA A 58 8.08 22.02 -11.76
CA ALA A 58 9.39 22.35 -11.20
C ALA A 58 9.70 23.87 -11.28
N LYS A 59 9.36 24.52 -12.40
CA LYS A 59 9.48 25.98 -12.57
C LYS A 59 8.54 26.75 -11.65
N ALA A 60 7.31 26.28 -11.45
CA ALA A 60 6.37 26.89 -10.52
C ALA A 60 6.87 26.77 -9.07
N LEU A 61 7.34 25.59 -8.67
CA LEU A 61 7.88 25.32 -7.35
C LEU A 61 9.09 26.22 -7.02
N THR A 62 10.06 26.27 -7.92
CA THR A 62 11.28 27.10 -7.75
C THR A 62 10.94 28.59 -7.64
N ARG A 63 10.02 29.11 -8.47
CA ARG A 63 9.54 30.49 -8.38
C ARG A 63 8.76 30.77 -7.09
N SER A 64 7.93 29.82 -6.65
CA SER A 64 7.17 29.93 -5.41
C SER A 64 8.11 30.04 -4.21
N LEU A 65 9.20 29.27 -4.19
CA LEU A 65 10.19 29.38 -3.13
C LEU A 65 10.87 30.76 -3.13
N GLU A 66 11.24 31.31 -4.29
CA GLU A 66 11.85 32.64 -4.34
C GLU A 66 10.89 33.73 -3.86
N THR A 67 9.59 33.59 -4.15
CA THR A 67 8.54 34.47 -3.64
C THR A 67 8.47 34.43 -2.11
N VAL A 68 8.42 33.22 -1.53
CA VAL A 68 8.45 33.02 -0.08
C VAL A 68 9.73 33.63 0.53
N ARG A 69 10.89 33.43 -0.10
CA ARG A 69 12.17 34.00 0.36
C ARG A 69 12.18 35.53 0.31
N SER A 70 11.59 36.15 -0.71
CA SER A 70 11.45 37.62 -0.78
C SER A 70 10.58 38.13 0.36
N LEU A 71 9.40 37.55 0.56
CA LEU A 71 8.46 37.95 1.61
C LEU A 71 9.06 37.80 3.01
N LEU A 72 9.76 36.69 3.28
CA LEU A 72 10.46 36.48 4.55
C LEU A 72 11.58 37.51 4.77
N ARG A 73 12.36 37.83 3.74
CA ARG A 73 13.40 38.87 3.82
C ARG A 73 12.80 40.24 4.13
N GLU A 74 11.70 40.59 3.48
CA GLU A 74 10.98 41.85 3.71
C GLU A 74 10.43 41.93 5.14
N GLN A 75 9.91 40.82 5.69
CA GLN A 75 9.45 40.76 7.08
C GLN A 75 10.61 40.96 8.08
N CYS A 76 11.77 40.35 7.84
CA CYS A 76 12.94 40.49 8.73
C CYS A 76 13.48 41.93 8.81
N LEU A 77 13.26 42.75 7.79
CA LEU A 77 13.76 44.13 7.71
C LEU A 77 12.81 45.15 8.37
N ARG A 78 11.62 44.74 8.83
CA ARG A 78 10.62 45.66 9.42
C ARG A 78 10.74 45.78 10.95
N PRO A 79 10.50 46.98 11.53
CA PRO A 79 10.39 47.15 12.97
C PRO A 79 9.21 46.32 13.51
N ARG A 80 9.45 45.54 14.58
CA ARG A 80 8.52 44.55 15.18
C ARG A 80 7.15 45.10 15.65
N GLY A 81 6.89 46.42 15.54
CA GLY A 81 5.69 47.09 16.05
C GLY A 81 4.56 47.34 15.04
N LEU A 82 4.75 47.06 13.73
CA LEU A 82 3.76 47.34 12.66
C LEU A 82 3.43 46.09 11.81
N ALA A 83 3.87 44.90 12.22
CA ALA A 83 4.02 43.76 11.33
C ALA A 83 2.78 42.85 11.16
N LEU A 84 1.65 43.12 11.82
CA LEU A 84 0.64 42.09 12.03
C LEU A 84 -0.67 42.45 11.37
N GLN A 85 -0.91 41.87 10.18
CA GLN A 85 -2.19 41.32 9.68
C GLN A 85 -2.06 41.05 8.17
N ASP A 86 -2.07 42.06 7.29
CA ASP A 86 -2.18 41.83 5.84
C ASP A 86 -0.97 41.13 5.17
N HIS A 87 0.25 41.38 5.65
CA HIS A 87 1.46 40.75 5.08
C HIS A 87 1.72 39.33 5.61
N ASP A 88 1.20 39.01 6.80
CA ASP A 88 1.22 37.65 7.31
C ASP A 88 0.26 36.78 6.50
N ASP A 89 -0.88 37.33 6.07
CA ASP A 89 -1.82 36.64 5.18
C ASP A 89 -1.19 36.34 3.80
N MET A 90 -0.46 37.29 3.21
CA MET A 90 0.25 37.05 1.94
C MET A 90 1.38 36.02 2.06
N LEU A 91 2.15 36.06 3.15
CA LEU A 91 3.17 35.05 3.41
C LEU A 91 2.53 33.69 3.63
N HIS A 92 1.46 33.63 4.41
CA HIS A 92 0.72 32.41 4.71
C HIS A 92 0.18 31.76 3.42
N GLU A 93 -0.47 32.54 2.56
CA GLU A 93 -0.95 32.05 1.26
C GLU A 93 0.21 31.61 0.35
N SER A 94 1.32 32.36 0.34
CA SER A 94 2.52 31.97 -0.43
C SER A 94 3.14 30.67 0.07
N LEU A 95 3.15 30.44 1.39
CA LEU A 95 3.61 29.19 2.00
C LEU A 95 2.65 28.04 1.67
N ARG A 96 1.34 28.28 1.63
CA ARG A 96 0.33 27.30 1.24
C ARG A 96 0.49 26.88 -0.22
N ILE A 97 0.69 27.83 -1.13
CA ILE A 97 0.98 27.56 -2.55
C ILE A 97 2.26 26.74 -2.68
N PHE A 98 3.32 27.14 -1.97
CA PHE A 98 4.59 26.41 -1.96
C PHE A 98 4.42 24.97 -1.46
N ASP A 99 3.73 24.75 -0.33
CA ASP A 99 3.53 23.41 0.22
C ASP A 99 2.75 22.50 -0.73
N ARG A 100 1.72 23.04 -1.40
CA ARG A 100 0.95 22.32 -2.41
C ARG A 100 1.82 21.93 -3.62
N LEU A 101 2.56 22.89 -4.18
CA LEU A 101 3.46 22.64 -5.31
C LEU A 101 4.54 21.63 -4.94
N PHE A 102 5.08 21.71 -3.72
CA PHE A 102 6.10 20.79 -3.24
C PHE A 102 5.55 19.37 -3.08
N ALA A 103 4.35 19.23 -2.49
CA ALA A 103 3.71 17.93 -2.32
C ALA A 103 3.36 17.28 -3.66
N GLU A 104 2.87 18.06 -4.62
CA GLU A 104 2.58 17.59 -5.98
C GLU A 104 3.86 17.17 -6.72
N PHE A 105 4.90 18.00 -6.63
CA PHE A 105 6.20 17.69 -7.22
C PHE A 105 6.81 16.43 -6.63
N GLU A 106 6.78 16.28 -5.29
CA GLU A 106 7.25 15.08 -4.59
C GLU A 106 6.56 13.82 -5.12
N LEU A 107 5.22 13.85 -5.25
CA LEU A 107 4.46 12.73 -5.77
C LEU A 107 4.86 12.38 -7.21
N CYS A 108 4.87 13.36 -8.11
CA CYS A 108 5.20 13.14 -9.52
C CYS A 108 6.65 12.66 -9.69
N TYR A 109 7.60 13.27 -8.99
CA TYR A 109 9.02 12.97 -9.11
C TYR A 109 9.34 11.56 -8.63
N VAL A 110 8.85 11.18 -7.44
CA VAL A 110 9.05 9.81 -6.92
C VAL A 110 8.35 8.78 -7.78
N SER A 111 7.14 9.07 -8.29
CA SER A 111 6.41 8.15 -9.18
C SER A 111 7.06 7.95 -10.55
N ALA A 112 7.85 8.91 -11.03
CA ALA A 112 8.62 8.76 -12.26
C ALA A 112 9.89 7.91 -12.04
N MET A 113 10.49 7.96 -10.84
CA MET A 113 11.72 7.24 -10.52
C MET A 113 11.47 5.81 -10.05
N VAL A 114 10.34 5.57 -9.38
CA VAL A 114 10.01 4.26 -8.82
C VAL A 114 8.55 3.91 -9.13
N ASN A 115 8.27 2.62 -9.32
CA ASN A 115 6.92 2.16 -9.55
C ASN A 115 6.07 2.35 -8.28
N VAL A 116 5.30 3.44 -8.24
CA VAL A 116 4.37 3.74 -7.15
C VAL A 116 3.03 3.09 -7.49
N LYS A 117 2.50 2.30 -6.55
CA LYS A 117 1.20 1.63 -6.71
C LYS A 117 0.10 2.65 -6.98
N THR A 118 -0.77 2.34 -7.93
CA THR A 118 -1.98 3.16 -8.15
C THR A 118 -2.84 3.18 -6.89
N PRO A 119 -3.71 4.20 -6.68
CA PRO A 119 -4.64 4.21 -5.55
C PRO A 119 -5.43 2.91 -5.43
N HIS A 120 -5.92 2.40 -6.56
CA HIS A 120 -6.65 1.14 -6.63
C HIS A 120 -5.79 -0.07 -6.24
N GLU A 121 -4.55 -0.17 -6.71
CA GLU A 121 -3.63 -1.25 -6.31
C GLU A 121 -3.33 -1.22 -4.81
N PHE A 122 -3.14 -0.03 -4.26
CA PHE A 122 -2.88 0.15 -2.84
C PHE A 122 -4.10 -0.24 -1.99
N GLU A 123 -5.30 0.21 -2.37
CA GLU A 123 -6.55 -0.19 -1.72
C GLU A 123 -6.77 -1.70 -1.81
N ALA A 124 -6.54 -2.31 -2.98
CA ALA A 124 -6.65 -3.75 -3.16
C ALA A 124 -5.69 -4.51 -2.24
N GLN A 125 -4.47 -4.00 -2.02
CA GLN A 125 -3.55 -4.58 -1.05
C GLN A 125 -4.03 -4.44 0.40
N GLN A 126 -4.58 -3.29 0.78
CA GLN A 126 -5.14 -3.12 2.12
C GLN A 126 -6.33 -4.06 2.38
N LEU A 127 -7.18 -4.29 1.39
CA LEU A 127 -8.27 -5.26 1.49
C LEU A 127 -7.76 -6.68 1.71
N ILE A 128 -6.60 -7.04 1.14
CA ILE A 128 -5.95 -8.34 1.41
C ILE A 128 -5.47 -8.40 2.87
N CYS A 129 -4.89 -7.33 3.41
CA CYS A 129 -4.53 -7.27 4.83
C CYS A 129 -5.76 -7.45 5.73
N VAL A 130 -6.89 -6.81 5.39
CA VAL A 130 -8.15 -7.00 6.12
C VAL A 130 -8.61 -8.46 6.04
N LEU A 131 -8.57 -9.08 4.86
CA LEU A 131 -8.90 -10.50 4.70
C LEU A 131 -8.01 -11.38 5.58
N PHE A 132 -6.72 -11.10 5.67
CA PHE A 132 -5.80 -11.84 6.54
C PHE A 132 -6.18 -11.69 8.02
N SER A 133 -6.46 -10.46 8.47
CA SER A 133 -6.90 -10.19 9.85
C SER A 133 -8.23 -10.87 10.18
N GLU A 134 -9.21 -10.84 9.27
CA GLU A 134 -10.49 -11.54 9.44
C GLU A 134 -10.33 -13.06 9.50
N SER A 135 -9.44 -13.60 8.66
CA SER A 135 -9.15 -15.04 8.59
C SER A 135 -8.43 -15.51 9.85
N LEU A 136 -7.45 -14.74 10.34
CA LEU A 136 -6.78 -14.99 11.62
C LEU A 136 -7.77 -14.96 12.78
N ARG A 137 -8.63 -13.94 12.85
CA ARG A 137 -9.65 -13.84 13.91
C ARG A 137 -10.61 -15.03 13.90
N ARG A 138 -11.01 -15.50 12.71
CA ARG A 138 -11.83 -16.70 12.57
C ARG A 138 -11.09 -17.96 13.04
N ALA A 139 -9.82 -18.11 12.65
CA ALA A 139 -9.00 -19.25 13.04
C ALA A 139 -8.82 -19.35 14.57
N LEU A 140 -8.61 -18.21 15.24
CA LEU A 140 -8.58 -18.13 16.71
C LEU A 140 -9.92 -18.56 17.32
N LYS A 141 -11.05 -18.06 16.81
CA LYS A 141 -12.39 -18.45 17.30
C LYS A 141 -12.70 -19.94 17.11
N GLN A 142 -12.14 -20.56 16.08
CA GLN A 142 -12.32 -21.99 15.78
C GLN A 142 -11.26 -22.87 16.47
N ASN A 143 -10.35 -22.29 17.25
CA ASN A 143 -9.21 -22.96 17.87
C ASN A 143 -8.32 -23.69 16.84
N LEU A 144 -8.20 -23.13 15.64
CA LEU A 144 -7.24 -23.59 14.62
C LEU A 144 -5.84 -23.05 14.90
N LEU A 145 -5.77 -21.84 15.46
CA LEU A 145 -4.57 -21.15 15.91
C LEU A 145 -4.81 -20.70 17.36
N THR A 146 -3.75 -20.52 18.13
CA THR A 146 -3.84 -20.03 19.51
C THR A 146 -3.41 -18.57 19.62
N GLN A 147 -3.90 -17.87 20.66
CA GLN A 147 -3.50 -16.49 20.92
C GLN A 147 -2.00 -16.40 21.24
N GLU A 148 -1.44 -17.43 21.90
CA GLU A 148 -0.01 -17.51 22.21
C GLU A 148 0.86 -17.49 20.95
N GLN A 149 0.45 -18.14 19.85
CA GLN A 149 1.19 -18.07 18.58
C GLN A 149 1.24 -16.64 18.03
N VAL A 150 0.17 -15.87 18.21
CA VAL A 150 0.11 -14.46 17.77
C VAL A 150 1.00 -13.60 18.65
N ASP A 151 0.89 -13.75 19.97
CA ASP A 151 1.62 -12.94 20.95
C ASP A 151 3.14 -13.22 20.90
N SER A 152 3.53 -14.45 20.54
CA SER A 152 4.92 -14.87 20.37
C SER A 152 5.49 -14.62 18.97
N TYR A 153 4.71 -14.06 18.05
CA TYR A 153 5.08 -13.86 16.64
C TYR A 153 5.57 -15.16 15.97
N ASP A 154 4.85 -16.27 16.18
CA ASP A 154 5.19 -17.59 15.61
C ASP A 154 5.37 -17.51 14.08
N PRO A 155 6.55 -17.84 13.54
CA PRO A 155 6.81 -17.82 12.09
C PRO A 155 5.85 -18.68 11.27
N ALA A 156 5.24 -19.72 11.85
CA ALA A 156 4.26 -20.55 11.15
C ALA A 156 3.02 -19.77 10.70
N LEU A 157 2.67 -18.68 11.40
CA LEU A 157 1.55 -17.80 11.04
C LEU A 157 1.74 -17.14 9.67
N MET A 158 2.98 -16.93 9.22
CA MET A 158 3.28 -16.38 7.91
C MET A 158 2.81 -17.29 6.77
N PHE A 159 2.62 -18.60 7.02
CA PHE A 159 2.09 -19.55 6.06
C PHE A 159 0.62 -19.88 6.32
N ALA A 160 0.25 -20.12 7.58
CA ALA A 160 -1.11 -20.52 7.93
C ALA A 160 -2.14 -19.43 7.60
N VAL A 161 -1.85 -18.16 7.92
CA VAL A 161 -2.82 -17.07 7.73
C VAL A 161 -3.13 -16.84 6.24
N PRO A 162 -2.14 -16.72 5.32
CA PRO A 162 -2.44 -16.60 3.90
C PRO A 162 -3.23 -17.79 3.33
N ARG A 163 -2.92 -19.03 3.73
CA ARG A 163 -3.64 -20.24 3.27
C ARG A 163 -5.09 -20.23 3.72
N LEU A 164 -5.34 -19.91 4.99
CA LEU A 164 -6.70 -19.77 5.54
C LEU A 164 -7.45 -18.60 4.90
N ALA A 165 -6.74 -17.53 4.55
CA ALA A 165 -7.32 -16.39 3.86
C ALA A 165 -7.79 -16.72 2.45
N ILE A 166 -7.09 -17.59 1.71
CA ILE A 166 -7.55 -18.08 0.41
C ILE A 166 -8.87 -18.83 0.56
N VAL A 167 -8.96 -19.76 1.53
CA VAL A 167 -10.20 -20.52 1.79
C VAL A 167 -11.34 -19.58 2.20
N SER A 168 -11.06 -18.68 3.14
CA SER A 168 -12.04 -17.72 3.67
C SER A 168 -12.51 -16.72 2.62
N GLY A 169 -11.59 -16.21 1.80
CA GLY A 169 -11.90 -15.25 0.74
C GLY A 169 -12.69 -15.87 -0.41
N LEU A 170 -12.54 -17.16 -0.68
CA LEU A 170 -13.28 -17.85 -1.74
C LEU A 170 -14.67 -18.35 -1.31
N LEU A 171 -14.86 -18.69 -0.03
CA LEU A 171 -16.12 -19.27 0.49
C LEU A 171 -16.98 -18.29 1.29
N ILE A 172 -16.37 -17.43 2.10
CA ILE A 172 -17.08 -16.59 3.07
C ILE A 172 -17.17 -15.16 2.54
N TYR A 173 -16.04 -14.62 2.08
CA TYR A 173 -15.92 -13.25 1.60
C TYR A 173 -15.84 -13.20 0.07
N SER A 174 -16.81 -13.83 -0.60
CA SER A 174 -16.83 -13.96 -2.06
C SER A 174 -16.96 -12.65 -2.83
N SER A 175 -17.27 -11.54 -2.14
CA SER A 175 -17.27 -10.16 -2.64
C SER A 175 -16.03 -9.35 -2.22
N GLY A 176 -15.04 -9.98 -1.58
CA GLY A 176 -13.80 -9.35 -1.10
C GLY A 176 -12.67 -9.30 -2.14
N PRO A 177 -11.41 -9.13 -1.72
CA PRO A 177 -10.27 -8.93 -2.65
C PRO A 177 -9.95 -10.13 -3.54
N LEU A 178 -10.46 -11.33 -3.21
CA LEU A 178 -10.35 -12.56 -4.00
C LEU A 178 -11.58 -12.84 -4.88
N SER A 179 -12.47 -11.85 -5.04
CA SER A 179 -13.65 -11.99 -5.89
C SER A 179 -13.28 -12.35 -7.32
N ILE A 180 -13.78 -13.49 -7.80
CA ILE A 180 -13.47 -13.97 -9.15
C ILE A 180 -14.53 -13.58 -10.18
N ASP A 181 -15.74 -13.26 -9.71
CA ASP A 181 -16.92 -13.03 -10.55
C ASP A 181 -17.08 -11.55 -10.97
N LYS A 182 -16.43 -10.61 -10.26
CA LYS A 182 -16.46 -9.19 -10.59
C LYS A 182 -15.20 -8.79 -11.38
N MET A 183 -15.39 -8.44 -12.65
CA MET A 183 -14.42 -7.61 -13.39
C MET A 183 -14.72 -6.13 -13.08
N PRO A 184 -13.74 -5.25 -12.78
CA PRO A 184 -12.29 -5.37 -12.91
C PRO A 184 -11.50 -5.47 -11.56
N GLU A 185 -12.19 -5.70 -10.44
CA GLU A 185 -11.70 -5.44 -9.06
C GLU A 185 -10.65 -6.42 -8.48
N MET A 186 -10.20 -7.44 -9.24
CA MET A 186 -9.18 -8.36 -8.72
C MET A 186 -7.79 -7.71 -8.70
N SER A 187 -7.14 -7.76 -7.53
CA SER A 187 -5.75 -7.33 -7.33
C SER A 187 -4.80 -7.98 -8.35
N ASP A 188 -3.86 -7.21 -8.91
CA ASP A 188 -2.87 -7.69 -9.88
C ASP A 188 -2.05 -8.88 -9.36
N MET A 189 -1.88 -8.98 -8.04
CA MET A 189 -1.22 -10.10 -7.37
C MET A 189 -1.90 -11.45 -7.67
N PHE A 190 -3.23 -11.48 -7.74
CA PHE A 190 -4.02 -12.71 -7.88
C PHE A 190 -4.48 -12.97 -9.31
N ARG A 191 -4.39 -11.98 -10.20
CA ARG A 191 -4.76 -12.12 -11.62
C ARG A 191 -4.08 -13.31 -12.31
N PRO A 192 -2.77 -13.57 -12.14
CA PRO A 192 -2.10 -14.73 -12.75
C PRO A 192 -2.70 -16.08 -12.29
N PHE A 193 -3.24 -16.13 -11.08
CA PHE A 193 -3.75 -17.35 -10.44
C PHE A 193 -5.27 -17.51 -10.58
N ARG A 194 -5.95 -16.65 -11.36
CA ARG A 194 -7.42 -16.65 -11.47
C ARG A 194 -8.03 -18.01 -11.80
N THR A 195 -7.45 -18.72 -12.76
CA THR A 195 -7.90 -20.07 -13.16
C THR A 195 -7.70 -21.09 -12.03
N LEU A 196 -6.64 -20.93 -11.24
CA LEU A 196 -6.36 -21.77 -10.09
C LEU A 196 -7.36 -21.51 -8.96
N LEU A 197 -7.61 -20.24 -8.64
CA LEU A 197 -8.59 -19.82 -7.63
C LEU A 197 -10.00 -20.29 -7.99
N HIS A 198 -10.40 -20.22 -9.26
CA HIS A 198 -11.67 -20.80 -9.72
C HIS A 198 -11.74 -22.30 -9.43
N LYS A 199 -10.68 -23.05 -9.76
CA LYS A 199 -10.63 -24.50 -9.49
C LYS A 199 -10.67 -24.80 -8.00
N ILE A 200 -9.96 -24.04 -7.18
CA ILE A 200 -9.99 -24.18 -5.71
C ILE A 200 -11.41 -23.93 -5.20
N ARG A 201 -12.05 -22.84 -5.62
CA ARG A 201 -13.43 -22.51 -5.25
C ARG A 201 -14.42 -23.62 -5.62
N SER A 202 -14.35 -24.14 -6.85
CA SER A 202 -15.21 -25.25 -7.29
C SER A 202 -15.04 -26.50 -6.42
N LEU A 203 -13.81 -26.80 -5.99
CA LEU A 203 -13.54 -27.96 -5.14
C LEU A 203 -14.00 -27.72 -3.69
N LEU A 204 -13.74 -26.53 -3.14
CA LEU A 204 -14.17 -26.14 -1.81
C LEU A 204 -15.70 -26.20 -1.65
N TRP A 205 -16.46 -25.86 -2.70
CA TRP A 205 -17.92 -25.94 -2.68
C TRP A 205 -18.48 -27.37 -2.58
N THR A 206 -17.65 -28.38 -2.87
CA THR A 206 -18.05 -29.79 -2.77
C THR A 206 -17.75 -30.41 -1.41
N LEU A 207 -17.13 -29.66 -0.49
CA LEU A 207 -16.77 -30.14 0.83
C LEU A 207 -17.88 -29.87 1.84
N ASP A 208 -18.12 -30.85 2.71
CA ASP A 208 -18.98 -30.69 3.87
C ASP A 208 -18.25 -29.95 5.00
N ARG A 209 -19.02 -29.43 5.99
CA ARG A 209 -18.47 -28.65 7.10
C ARG A 209 -17.37 -29.37 7.89
N ARG A 210 -17.44 -30.70 8.02
CA ARG A 210 -16.42 -31.50 8.71
C ARG A 210 -15.13 -31.61 7.90
N GLU A 211 -15.26 -31.82 6.59
CA GLU A 211 -14.14 -31.89 5.66
C GLU A 211 -13.45 -30.53 5.52
N LEU A 212 -14.23 -29.45 5.49
CA LEU A 212 -13.69 -28.09 5.47
C LEU A 212 -12.87 -27.79 6.73
N LEU A 213 -13.37 -28.16 7.92
CA LEU A 213 -12.62 -27.97 9.16
C LEU A 213 -11.33 -28.79 9.19
N ALA A 214 -11.36 -30.01 8.65
CA ALA A 214 -10.17 -30.84 8.52
C ALA A 214 -9.14 -30.23 7.57
N LEU A 215 -9.59 -29.70 6.43
CA LEU A 215 -8.75 -28.96 5.50
C LEU A 215 -8.14 -27.72 6.15
N GLU A 216 -8.95 -26.89 6.84
CA GLU A 216 -8.48 -25.68 7.53
C GLU A 216 -7.42 -26.03 8.59
N ARG A 217 -7.60 -27.12 9.35
CA ARG A 217 -6.59 -27.62 10.30
C ARG A 217 -5.30 -28.05 9.60
N PHE A 218 -5.42 -28.79 8.50
CA PHE A 218 -4.27 -29.22 7.73
C PHE A 218 -3.49 -28.05 7.11
N LEU A 219 -4.18 -26.99 6.66
CA LEU A 219 -3.51 -25.81 6.11
C LEU A 219 -2.71 -25.03 7.16
N CYS A 220 -3.08 -25.16 8.44
CA CYS A 220 -2.37 -24.57 9.57
C CYS A 220 -1.13 -25.38 9.99
N SER A 221 -1.11 -26.69 9.75
CA SER A 221 0.09 -27.50 9.99
C SER A 221 1.09 -27.28 8.85
N ASN A 222 2.37 -27.08 9.19
CA ASN A 222 3.46 -27.06 8.22
C ASN A 222 3.83 -28.48 7.75
N GLU A 223 2.90 -29.42 7.81
CA GLU A 223 3.15 -30.82 7.46
C GLU A 223 3.02 -31.04 5.95
N ASP A 224 3.94 -31.83 5.40
CA ASP A 224 3.90 -32.23 4.00
C ASP A 224 2.61 -32.99 3.67
N VAL A 225 2.13 -32.81 2.42
CA VAL A 225 0.92 -33.46 1.88
C VAL A 225 0.94 -34.99 2.09
N SER A 226 2.14 -35.57 2.20
CA SER A 226 2.42 -36.97 2.49
C SER A 226 1.81 -37.49 3.79
N ASN A 227 1.60 -36.62 4.80
CA ASN A 227 1.03 -36.99 6.10
C ASN A 227 -0.51 -37.01 6.11
N LEU A 228 -1.20 -36.53 5.05
CA LEU A 228 -2.67 -36.61 4.95
C LEU A 228 -3.20 -38.05 4.95
N ALA A 229 -2.37 -39.04 4.61
CA ALA A 229 -2.75 -40.46 4.71
C ALA A 229 -2.97 -40.91 6.16
N ALA A 230 -2.44 -40.18 7.15
CA ALA A 230 -2.60 -40.46 8.57
C ALA A 230 -3.89 -39.85 9.16
N PHE A 231 -4.52 -38.89 8.48
CA PHE A 231 -5.84 -38.39 8.84
C PHE A 231 -6.89 -39.28 8.18
N GLU A 232 -7.59 -40.10 8.97
CA GLU A 232 -8.71 -40.96 8.54
C GLU A 232 -9.90 -40.13 7.99
N ILE A 233 -9.74 -39.53 6.80
CA ILE A 233 -10.78 -38.72 6.15
C ILE A 233 -10.76 -39.01 4.64
N PRO A 234 -11.90 -39.32 4.02
CA PRO A 234 -11.93 -39.73 2.62
C PRO A 234 -11.70 -38.53 1.68
N GLY A 235 -10.89 -38.76 0.65
CA GLY A 235 -11.10 -38.13 -0.66
C GLY A 235 -9.88 -37.42 -1.26
N GLU A 236 -9.42 -37.92 -2.42
CA GLU A 236 -8.47 -37.26 -3.34
C GLU A 236 -8.71 -35.75 -3.53
N LYS A 237 -9.95 -35.28 -3.32
CA LYS A 237 -10.35 -33.88 -3.39
C LYS A 237 -9.60 -33.00 -2.39
N MET A 238 -9.51 -33.39 -1.11
CA MET A 238 -8.78 -32.61 -0.10
C MET A 238 -7.29 -32.50 -0.47
N ILE A 239 -6.67 -33.61 -0.85
CA ILE A 239 -5.27 -33.66 -1.31
C ILE A 239 -5.06 -32.71 -2.49
N ARG A 240 -5.99 -32.70 -3.45
CA ARG A 240 -5.91 -31.84 -4.64
C ARG A 240 -6.10 -30.35 -4.32
N ILE A 241 -6.88 -30.00 -3.30
CA ILE A 241 -7.04 -28.61 -2.83
C ILE A 241 -5.79 -28.18 -2.07
N SER A 242 -5.35 -28.97 -1.08
CA SER A 242 -4.17 -28.67 -0.27
C SER A 242 -2.94 -28.49 -1.15
N LYS A 243 -2.69 -29.41 -2.09
CA LYS A 243 -1.55 -29.31 -3.02
C LYS A 243 -1.57 -28.02 -3.83
N LYS A 244 -2.75 -27.63 -4.33
CA LYS A 244 -2.90 -26.38 -5.10
C LYS A 244 -2.68 -25.13 -4.25
N ILE A 245 -3.15 -25.12 -3.00
CA ILE A 245 -2.95 -23.99 -2.09
C ILE A 245 -1.50 -23.92 -1.59
N LEU A 246 -0.84 -25.07 -1.41
CA LEU A 246 0.58 -25.14 -1.00
C LEU A 246 1.56 -24.75 -2.11
N GLU A 247 1.19 -24.97 -3.37
CA GLU A 247 1.98 -24.59 -4.55
C GLU A 247 1.71 -23.14 -5.03
N SER A 248 0.77 -22.41 -4.39
CA SER A 248 0.42 -21.01 -4.71
C SER A 248 1.06 -20.03 -3.75
#